data_AF-X0XIV1-F1
#
_entry.id   AF-X0XIV1-F1
#
_cell.length_a   1.000
_cell.length_b   1.000
_cell.length_c   1.000
_cell.angle_alpha   90.00
_cell.angle_beta   90.00
_cell.angle_gamma   90.00
#
_symmetry.space_group_name_H-M   'P 1'
#
loop_
_entity.id
_entity.type
_entity.pdbx_description
1 polymer ?
#
loop_
_entity_poly.entity_id
_entity_poly.type
_entity_poly.pdbx_seq_one_letter_code
_entity_poly.pdbx_strand_id
1 'polypeptide(L)'
;MPWSENGLHPDEETIAEVLKKKGYATAIFGKWHLGHQKEFLPLQHGFDEYFGLPYSNDMWPVDYRGHPITEEDKGEKPEKLFYPVLPLIEGNEKVVEILTLDDQSTLTTQYTERAVRFVD
;
A
#
# COMPACT_ATOMS: atom_id res chain seq x y z
N MET A 1 8.74 -1.07 7.09
CA MET A 1 9.40 -2.03 6.17
C MET A 1 8.48 -3.23 5.92
N PRO A 2 8.57 -3.90 4.76
CA PRO A 2 7.77 -5.08 4.41
C PRO A 2 7.97 -6.33 5.27
N TRP A 3 8.85 -6.27 6.26
CA TRP A 3 9.13 -7.31 7.27
C TRP A 3 8.88 -6.81 8.70
N SER A 4 8.35 -5.59 8.84
CA SER A 4 8.12 -5.03 10.17
C SER A 4 6.91 -5.68 10.83
N GLU A 5 7.08 -6.09 12.08
CA GLU A 5 5.98 -6.55 12.94
C GLU A 5 5.23 -5.40 13.62
N ASN A 6 5.72 -4.18 13.47
CA ASN A 6 5.09 -2.99 14.03
C ASN A 6 4.13 -2.36 13.02
N GLY A 7 3.03 -1.82 13.53
CA GLY A 7 2.08 -1.00 12.81
C GLY A 7 1.45 0.05 13.72
N LEU A 8 0.38 0.68 13.24
CA LEU A 8 -0.42 1.60 14.03
C LEU A 8 -0.96 0.87 15.26
N HIS A 9 -0.70 1.43 16.44
CA HIS A 9 -1.15 0.83 17.68
C HIS A 9 -2.69 0.86 17.74
N PRO A 10 -3.38 -0.21 18.18
CA PRO A 10 -4.85 -0.28 18.18
C PRO A 10 -5.53 0.75 19.10
N ASP A 11 -4.81 1.29 20.07
CA ASP A 11 -5.33 2.35 20.96
C ASP A 11 -5.24 3.77 20.35
N GLU A 12 -4.58 3.94 19.21
CA GLU A 12 -4.52 5.23 18.51
C GLU A 12 -5.82 5.46 17.73
N GLU A 13 -6.41 6.64 17.89
CA GLU A 13 -7.64 7.01 17.18
C GLU A 13 -7.31 7.79 15.91
N THR A 14 -7.75 7.27 14.77
CA THR A 14 -7.59 7.91 13.46
C THR A 14 -8.71 8.91 13.16
N ILE A 15 -8.45 9.82 12.21
CA ILE A 15 -9.49 10.74 11.73
C ILE A 15 -10.68 10.00 11.09
N ALA A 16 -10.45 8.84 10.46
CA ALA A 16 -11.52 8.04 9.89
C ALA A 16 -12.48 7.54 10.97
N GLU A 17 -11.96 7.06 12.11
CA GLU A 17 -12.78 6.61 13.24
C GLU A 17 -13.58 7.76 13.85
N VAL A 18 -12.97 8.95 14.00
CA VAL A 18 -13.66 10.14 14.50
C VAL A 18 -14.81 10.56 13.57
N LEU A 19 -14.55 10.61 12.26
CA LEU A 19 -15.54 11.04 11.26
C LEU A 19 -16.65 10.00 11.08
N LYS A 20 -16.33 8.71 11.14
CA LYS A 20 -17.31 7.62 11.04
C LYS A 20 -18.36 7.69 12.16
N LYS A 21 -17.97 8.07 13.39
CA LYS A 21 -18.92 8.36 14.49
C LYS A 21 -19.89 9.50 14.18
N LYS A 22 -19.59 10.34 13.17
CA LYS A 22 -20.45 11.44 12.69
C LYS A 22 -21.22 11.09 11.42
N GLY A 23 -21.18 9.83 10.97
CA GLY A 23 -21.92 9.35 9.80
C GLY A 23 -21.24 9.64 8.46
N TYR A 24 -19.94 9.96 8.46
CA TYR A 24 -19.17 10.08 7.22
C TYR A 24 -18.89 8.70 6.63
N ALA A 25 -19.00 8.57 5.31
CA ALA A 25 -18.31 7.53 4.58
C ALA A 25 -16.81 7.86 4.55
N THR A 26 -15.97 6.84 4.67
CA THR A 26 -14.51 7.00 4.77
C THR A 26 -13.78 6.05 3.83
N ALA A 27 -12.84 6.56 3.05
CA ALA A 27 -12.04 5.76 2.14
C ALA A 27 -10.59 6.26 2.08
N ILE A 28 -9.67 5.34 1.79
CA ILE A 28 -8.28 5.65 1.46
C ILE A 28 -7.89 4.96 0.16
N PHE A 29 -7.42 5.75 -0.80
CA PHE A 29 -6.90 5.27 -2.07
C PHE A 29 -5.45 5.73 -2.20
N GLY A 30 -4.52 4.77 -2.23
CA GLY A 30 -3.08 5.05 -2.29
C GLY A 30 -2.27 4.38 -1.19
N LYS A 31 -1.25 5.08 -0.68
CA LYS A 31 -0.29 4.50 0.27
C LYS A 31 -0.81 4.56 1.71
N TRP A 32 -0.77 3.43 2.41
CA TRP A 32 -1.05 3.36 3.84
C TRP A 32 0.18 3.62 4.71
N HIS A 33 1.14 2.68 4.72
CA HIS A 33 2.44 2.80 5.39
C HIS A 33 2.42 2.92 6.91
N LEU A 34 1.36 2.45 7.58
CA LEU A 34 1.27 2.36 9.05
C LEU A 34 1.16 0.90 9.52
N GLY A 35 1.84 -0.02 8.83
CA GLY A 35 1.77 -1.47 9.08
C GLY A 35 1.15 -2.19 7.89
N HIS A 36 1.74 -3.33 7.54
CA HIS A 36 1.37 -4.08 6.32
C HIS A 36 0.60 -5.37 6.60
N GLN A 37 0.63 -5.82 7.86
CA GLN A 37 -0.11 -6.99 8.30
C GLN A 37 -1.60 -6.63 8.46
N LYS A 38 -2.47 -7.64 8.35
CA LYS A 38 -3.91 -7.47 8.24
C LYS A 38 -4.51 -6.71 9.43
N GLU A 39 -3.98 -6.89 10.62
CA GLU A 39 -4.40 -6.21 11.84
C GLU A 39 -4.13 -4.69 11.83
N PHE A 40 -3.22 -4.23 10.98
CA PHE A 40 -2.82 -2.82 10.88
C PHE A 40 -3.37 -2.13 9.63
N LEU A 41 -4.14 -2.83 8.78
CA LEU A 41 -4.64 -2.25 7.53
C LEU A 41 -5.77 -1.23 7.78
N PRO A 42 -6.06 -0.33 6.82
CA PRO A 42 -6.99 0.78 7.04
C PRO A 42 -8.40 0.38 7.52
N LEU A 43 -8.91 -0.78 7.11
CA LEU A 43 -10.24 -1.25 7.52
C LEU A 43 -10.33 -1.52 9.04
N GLN A 44 -9.20 -1.77 9.70
CA GLN A 44 -9.11 -1.95 11.15
C GLN A 44 -9.07 -0.60 11.88
N HIS A 45 -8.88 0.49 11.14
CA HIS A 45 -8.68 1.84 11.66
C HIS A 45 -9.70 2.82 11.05
N GLY A 46 -10.97 2.40 11.02
CA GLY A 46 -12.11 3.26 10.73
C GLY A 46 -12.50 3.41 9.26
N PHE A 47 -11.61 3.16 8.30
CA PHE A 47 -11.93 3.30 6.89
C PHE A 47 -12.96 2.24 6.42
N ASP A 48 -13.90 2.64 5.58
CA ASP A 48 -14.88 1.75 4.94
C ASP A 48 -14.30 1.08 3.68
N GLU A 49 -13.50 1.83 2.91
CA GLU A 49 -12.86 1.35 1.69
C GLU A 49 -11.35 1.59 1.70
N TYR A 50 -10.61 0.61 1.19
CA TYR A 50 -9.17 0.72 0.94
C TYR A 50 -8.83 0.13 -0.42
N PHE A 51 -8.06 0.88 -1.20
CA PHE A 51 -7.35 0.36 -2.35
C PHE A 51 -5.96 1.00 -2.46
N GLY A 52 -4.90 0.20 -2.42
CA GLY A 52 -3.55 0.72 -2.63
C GLY A 52 -2.44 -0.11 -2.01
N LEU A 53 -1.33 0.57 -1.69
CA LEU A 53 -0.10 -0.08 -1.26
C LEU A 53 0.05 -0.04 0.27
N PRO A 54 0.36 -1.16 0.92
CA PRO A 54 0.55 -1.20 2.38
C PRO A 54 1.82 -0.46 2.84
N TYR A 55 2.75 -0.17 1.93
CA TYR A 55 4.00 0.55 2.18
C TYR A 55 4.46 1.31 0.92
N SER A 56 5.67 1.88 0.95
CA SER A 56 6.18 2.73 -0.14
C SER A 56 6.37 1.97 -1.45
N ASN A 57 6.09 2.63 -2.59
CA ASN A 57 6.09 2.02 -3.92
C ASN A 57 7.49 1.66 -4.45
N ASP A 58 8.55 2.13 -3.80
CA ASP A 58 9.95 1.88 -4.13
C ASP A 58 10.54 0.69 -3.35
N MET A 59 9.76 0.09 -2.47
CA MET A 59 10.12 -1.07 -1.64
C MET A 59 9.76 -2.38 -2.33
N TRP A 60 10.45 -2.64 -3.44
CA TRP A 60 10.22 -3.75 -4.36
C TRP A 60 11.51 -4.11 -5.12
N PRO A 61 11.63 -5.34 -5.66
CA PRO A 61 12.88 -5.85 -6.21
C PRO A 61 13.12 -5.40 -7.65
N VAL A 62 12.96 -4.09 -7.92
CA VAL A 62 13.13 -3.49 -9.27
C VAL A 62 14.03 -2.26 -9.20
N ASP A 63 14.99 -2.13 -10.12
CA ASP A 63 15.90 -0.98 -10.22
C ASP A 63 15.19 0.28 -10.77
N TYR A 64 15.91 1.41 -10.85
CA TYR A 64 15.32 2.67 -11.36
C TYR A 64 15.10 2.67 -12.88
N ARG A 65 15.60 1.66 -13.59
CA ARG A 65 15.40 1.46 -15.03
C ARG A 65 14.24 0.49 -15.31
N GLY A 66 13.66 -0.11 -14.27
CA GLY A 66 12.56 -1.06 -14.38
C GLY A 66 12.99 -2.52 -14.53
N HIS A 67 14.26 -2.83 -14.30
CA HIS A 67 14.75 -4.21 -14.35
C HIS A 67 14.64 -4.88 -12.98
N PRO A 68 14.12 -6.12 -12.89
CA PRO A 68 14.19 -6.90 -11.66
C PRO A 68 15.63 -7.05 -11.17
N ILE A 69 15.84 -6.84 -9.88
CA ILE A 69 17.13 -7.02 -9.22
C ILE A 69 17.41 -8.52 -9.07
N THR A 70 18.62 -8.95 -9.44
CA THR A 70 19.09 -10.34 -9.31
C THR A 70 20.26 -10.44 -8.34
N GLU A 71 20.65 -11.66 -7.94
CA GLU A 71 21.82 -11.85 -7.06
C GLU A 71 23.12 -11.28 -7.66
N GLU A 72 23.20 -11.12 -8.99
CA GLU A 72 24.33 -10.48 -9.66
C GLU A 72 24.44 -8.98 -9.34
N ASP A 73 23.30 -8.32 -9.06
CA ASP A 73 23.19 -6.89 -8.77
C ASP A 73 23.41 -6.55 -7.29
N LYS A 74 23.62 -7.56 -6.43
CA LYS A 74 23.71 -7.45 -4.96
C LYS A 74 24.75 -6.45 -4.48
N GLY A 75 25.83 -6.24 -5.25
CA GLY A 75 26.89 -5.29 -4.92
C GLY A 75 26.46 -3.82 -5.03
N GLU A 76 25.45 -3.50 -5.85
CA GLU A 76 25.01 -2.12 -6.08
C GLU A 76 23.83 -1.73 -5.18
N LYS A 77 22.86 -2.64 -4.97
CA LYS A 77 21.61 -2.38 -4.21
C LYS A 77 21.17 -3.61 -3.41
N PRO A 78 21.95 -4.01 -2.39
CA PRO A 78 21.67 -5.24 -1.65
C PRO A 78 20.29 -5.23 -0.99
N GLU A 79 19.78 -4.07 -0.57
CA GLU A 79 18.49 -3.95 0.11
C GLU A 79 17.30 -4.32 -0.77
N LYS A 80 17.36 -4.05 -2.08
CA LYS A 80 16.24 -4.32 -2.99
C LYS A 80 15.98 -5.80 -3.22
N LEU A 81 17.01 -6.65 -3.09
CA LEU A 81 16.87 -8.11 -3.14
C LEU A 81 16.00 -8.67 -2.03
N PHE A 82 15.91 -7.98 -0.90
CA PHE A 82 15.15 -8.44 0.27
C PHE A 82 13.72 -7.92 0.28
N TYR A 83 13.34 -7.05 -0.67
CA TYR A 83 11.96 -6.61 -0.78
C TYR A 83 11.10 -7.68 -1.47
N PRO A 84 9.91 -7.98 -0.94
CA PRO A 84 8.95 -8.78 -1.67
C PRO A 84 8.46 -8.01 -2.90
N VAL A 85 7.87 -8.74 -3.85
CA VAL A 85 7.10 -8.13 -4.94
C VAL A 85 6.02 -7.22 -4.36
N LEU A 86 5.86 -6.03 -4.95
CA LEU A 86 4.97 -4.99 -4.45
C LEU A 86 3.50 -5.42 -4.58
N PRO A 87 2.74 -5.57 -3.48
CA PRO A 87 1.34 -5.96 -3.54
C PRO A 87 0.43 -4.73 -3.66
N LEU A 88 -0.57 -4.83 -4.52
CA LEU A 88 -1.72 -3.94 -4.54
C LEU A 88 -2.87 -4.61 -3.78
N ILE A 89 -3.43 -3.91 -2.80
CA ILE A 89 -4.45 -4.43 -1.88
C ILE A 89 -5.79 -3.76 -2.17
N GLU A 90 -6.87 -4.54 -2.13
CA GLU A 90 -8.25 -4.06 -2.07
C GLU A 90 -8.93 -4.63 -0.82
N GLY A 91 -9.46 -3.76 0.04
CA GLY A 91 -9.93 -4.14 1.36
C GLY A 91 -8.80 -4.71 2.21
N ASN A 92 -8.75 -6.03 2.39
CA ASN A 92 -7.69 -6.72 3.13
C ASN A 92 -6.92 -7.75 2.29
N GLU A 93 -7.21 -7.83 0.99
CA GLU A 93 -6.72 -8.90 0.14
C GLU A 93 -5.80 -8.36 -0.93
N LYS A 94 -4.71 -9.08 -1.21
CA LYS A 94 -3.83 -8.78 -2.34
C LYS A 94 -4.57 -9.13 -3.64
N VAL A 95 -4.77 -8.13 -4.49
CA VAL A 95 -5.49 -8.29 -5.76
C VAL A 95 -4.57 -8.34 -6.97
N VAL A 96 -3.44 -7.62 -6.92
CA VAL A 96 -2.46 -7.54 -8.02
C VAL A 96 -1.05 -7.48 -7.44
N GLU A 97 -0.08 -8.01 -8.18
CA GLU A 97 1.35 -7.79 -7.95
C GLU A 97 1.88 -6.81 -9.01
N ILE A 98 2.61 -5.79 -8.56
CA ILE A 98 3.25 -4.81 -9.43
C ILE A 98 4.66 -5.32 -9.73
N LEU A 99 4.91 -5.71 -10.97
CA LEU A 99 6.14 -6.38 -11.40
C LEU A 99 7.05 -5.47 -12.22
N THR A 100 6.47 -4.48 -12.90
CA THR A 100 7.16 -3.60 -13.83
C THR A 100 6.82 -2.13 -13.57
N LEU A 101 7.62 -1.22 -14.14
CA LEU A 101 7.30 0.22 -14.12
C LEU A 101 6.00 0.52 -14.85
N ASP A 102 5.64 -0.25 -15.87
CA ASP A 102 4.38 -0.11 -16.59
C ASP A 102 3.20 -0.46 -15.67
N ASP A 103 3.29 -1.56 -14.91
CA ASP A 103 2.28 -1.91 -13.89
C ASP A 103 2.16 -0.79 -12.85
N GLN A 104 3.30 -0.28 -12.37
CA GLN A 104 3.35 0.78 -11.37
C GLN A 104 2.74 2.09 -11.90
N SER A 105 2.90 2.37 -13.20
CA SER A 105 2.35 3.58 -13.84
C SER A 105 0.82 3.63 -13.79
N THR A 106 0.16 2.48 -13.70
CA THR A 106 -1.31 2.41 -13.63
C THR A 106 -1.88 2.89 -12.29
N LEU A 107 -1.06 2.94 -11.23
CA LEU A 107 -1.53 3.22 -9.87
C LEU A 107 -2.23 4.57 -9.76
N THR A 108 -1.68 5.62 -10.38
CA THR A 108 -2.26 6.96 -10.31
C THR A 108 -3.66 6.98 -10.93
N THR A 109 -3.84 6.38 -12.11
CA THR A 109 -5.15 6.26 -12.75
C THR A 109 -6.14 5.52 -11.86
N GLN A 110 -5.74 4.34 -11.35
CA GLN A 110 -6.61 3.50 -10.52
C GLN A 110 -7.01 4.19 -9.20
N TYR A 111 -6.12 4.98 -8.59
CA TYR A 111 -6.43 5.76 -7.40
C TYR A 111 -7.36 6.92 -7.71
N THR A 112 -7.11 7.65 -8.79
CA THR A 112 -7.94 8.78 -9.20
C THR A 112 -9.36 8.35 -9.53
N GLU A 113 -9.54 7.29 -10.33
CA GLU A 113 -10.86 6.79 -10.70
C GLU A 113 -11.68 6.35 -9.49
N ARG A 114 -11.03 5.69 -8.51
CA ARG A 114 -11.68 5.29 -7.26
C ARG A 114 -12.05 6.48 -6.39
N ALA A 115 -11.15 7.46 -6.28
CA ALA A 115 -11.39 8.67 -5.50
C ALA A 115 -12.56 9.48 -6.06
N VAL A 116 -12.64 9.64 -7.39
CA VAL A 116 -13.77 10.33 -8.05
C VAL A 116 -15.07 9.58 -7.79
N ARG A 117 -15.08 8.25 -8.04
CA ARG A 117 -16.27 7.42 -7.83
C ARG A 117 -16.78 7.42 -6.38
N PHE A 118 -15.89 7.58 -5.40
CA PHE A 118 -16.28 7.60 -3.99
C PHE A 118 -16.99 8.92 -3.59
N VAL A 119 -16.70 10.01 -4.30
CA VAL A 119 -17.25 11.34 -3.98
C VAL A 119 -18.52 11.65 -4.79
N ASP A 120 -18.67 11.05 -5.97
CA ASP A 120 -19.86 11.15 -6.82
C ASP A 120 -21.09 10.41 -6.24
#